data_AF-A0A0K6G879-F1
#
_entry.id   AF-A0A0K6G879-F1
#
_cell.length_a   1.000
_cell.length_b   1.000
_cell.length_c   1.000
_cell.angle_alpha   90.00
_cell.angle_beta   90.00
_cell.angle_gamma   90.00
#
_symmetry.space_group_name_H-M   'P 1'
#
loop_
_entity.id
_entity.type
_entity.pdbx_description
1 polymer ?
#
loop_
_entity_poly.entity_id
_entity_poly.type
_entity_poly.pdbx_seq_one_letter_code
_entity_poly.pdbx_strand_id
1 'polypeptide(L)'
;MSESIQTAWVSRPVGGIPVSEDFVPSIVFAVLYALLLPNIIYNFFFRKPRAGNLIQTSTVLFAVERIAWCIIRAVQAGHPEKRTSRALMKYVQATVGLGFIGISSDAIKLLRCVLVHTTLPEYGASKDRRTARRCYRYFCYIFELAFLASTVPGTVASYGYSSARFDQVKADKNLRLLNVSASVVLAFQVVTLLVSLLAAFKLKEIDRKRCFELAALTLLVMPVPIYRLCVLQMRTINVFEPLSSSARAVFYIVHLVPEWLCVSVLLGTNVRARFQTGKWGDYELRESLRDKRLAKAAENGVSLDKVGGPKTV
;
A
#
# COMPACT_ATOMS: atom_id res chain seq x y z
N MET A 1 -29.32 23.77 -10.91
CA MET A 1 -28.07 23.50 -11.66
C MET A 1 -28.47 22.88 -12.98
N SER A 2 -28.14 23.50 -14.11
CA SER A 2 -28.41 22.92 -15.44
C SER A 2 -27.80 21.51 -15.50
N GLU A 3 -28.65 20.52 -15.80
CA GLU A 3 -28.24 19.13 -16.03
C GLU A 3 -27.43 19.09 -17.31
N SER A 4 -26.13 19.36 -17.21
CA SER A 4 -25.20 19.10 -18.30
C SER A 4 -25.29 17.61 -18.62
N ILE A 5 -25.92 17.28 -19.75
CA ILE A 5 -26.07 15.91 -20.22
C ILE A 5 -24.67 15.33 -20.39
N GLN A 6 -24.44 14.15 -19.84
CA GLN A 6 -23.17 13.46 -20.00
C GLN A 6 -23.05 12.99 -21.46
N THR A 7 -22.02 13.45 -22.16
CA THR A 7 -21.83 13.19 -23.60
C THR A 7 -20.69 12.22 -23.90
N ALA A 8 -19.76 12.02 -22.95
CA ALA A 8 -18.59 11.18 -23.15
C ALA A 8 -18.71 9.81 -22.48
N TRP A 9 -18.17 8.79 -23.15
CA TRP A 9 -17.96 7.45 -22.63
C TRP A 9 -16.75 7.44 -21.71
N VAL A 10 -16.99 7.35 -20.41
CA VAL A 10 -15.93 7.30 -19.38
C VAL A 10 -15.85 5.92 -18.75
N SER A 11 -14.69 5.57 -18.19
CA SER A 11 -14.57 4.39 -17.34
C SER A 11 -15.54 4.47 -16.17
N ARG A 12 -16.16 3.34 -15.83
CA ARG A 12 -16.97 3.25 -14.62
C ARG A 12 -16.11 3.53 -13.38
N PRO A 13 -16.62 4.28 -12.39
CA PRO A 13 -15.92 4.47 -11.12
C PRO A 13 -15.64 3.12 -10.46
N VAL A 14 -14.47 2.97 -9.84
CA VAL A 14 -14.13 1.72 -9.14
C VAL A 14 -15.11 1.55 -7.97
N GLY A 15 -15.81 0.41 -7.94
CA GLY A 15 -16.87 0.13 -6.98
C GLY A 15 -18.21 0.81 -7.28
N GLY A 16 -18.32 1.57 -8.38
CA GLY A 16 -19.56 2.25 -8.77
C GLY A 16 -19.99 3.35 -7.79
N ILE A 17 -21.15 3.93 -8.06
CA ILE A 17 -21.77 4.90 -7.17
C ILE A 17 -22.40 4.18 -5.97
N PRO A 18 -22.22 4.68 -4.74
CA PRO A 18 -22.81 4.06 -3.57
C PRO A 18 -24.34 4.15 -3.61
N VAL A 19 -25.02 3.04 -3.42
CA VAL A 19 -26.48 2.98 -3.23
C VAL A 19 -26.83 2.34 -1.89
N SER A 20 -28.11 2.22 -1.56
CA SER A 20 -28.57 1.75 -0.24
C SER A 20 -27.97 0.41 0.20
N GLU A 21 -27.76 -0.55 -0.70
CA GLU A 21 -27.13 -1.83 -0.36
C GLU A 21 -25.63 -1.69 0.00
N ASP A 22 -24.94 -0.63 -0.41
CA ASP A 22 -23.55 -0.36 -0.02
C ASP A 22 -23.43 0.17 1.42
N PHE A 23 -24.55 0.52 2.07
CA PHE A 23 -24.56 1.10 3.42
C PHE A 23 -23.97 0.14 4.45
N VAL A 24 -24.53 -1.07 4.53
CA VAL A 24 -24.12 -2.11 5.48
C VAL A 24 -22.65 -2.52 5.30
N PRO A 25 -22.17 -2.94 4.10
CA PRO A 25 -20.79 -3.34 3.94
C PRO A 25 -19.82 -2.19 4.23
N SER A 26 -20.15 -0.95 3.87
CA SER A 26 -19.29 0.20 4.17
C SER A 26 -19.14 0.42 5.68
N ILE A 27 -20.21 0.30 6.47
CA ILE A 27 -20.13 0.38 7.94
C ILE A 27 -19.32 -0.77 8.52
N VAL A 28 -19.54 -1.99 8.04
CA VAL A 28 -18.79 -3.17 8.49
C VAL A 28 -17.29 -2.96 8.27
N PHE A 29 -16.86 -2.54 7.08
CA PHE A 29 -15.45 -2.27 6.82
C PHE A 29 -14.91 -1.09 7.65
N ALA A 30 -15.69 -0.03 7.86
CA ALA A 30 -15.28 1.07 8.74
C ALA A 30 -14.98 0.56 10.16
N VAL A 31 -15.85 -0.28 10.72
CA VAL A 31 -15.66 -0.91 12.03
C VAL A 31 -14.46 -1.83 12.02
N LEU A 32 -14.30 -2.67 11.00
CA LEU A 32 -13.16 -3.59 10.87
C LEU A 32 -11.81 -2.85 10.83
N TYR A 33 -11.71 -1.72 10.13
CA TYR A 33 -10.50 -0.89 10.15
C TYR A 33 -10.33 -0.17 11.50
N ALA A 34 -11.42 0.33 12.10
CA ALA A 34 -11.37 0.98 13.41
C ALA A 34 -10.89 0.04 14.52
N LEU A 35 -11.29 -1.23 14.49
CA LEU A 35 -10.83 -2.25 15.44
C LEU A 35 -9.34 -2.56 15.35
N LEU A 36 -8.66 -2.20 14.26
CA LEU A 36 -7.20 -2.30 14.16
C LEU A 36 -6.48 -1.17 14.92
N LEU A 37 -7.13 -0.01 15.12
CA LEU A 37 -6.52 1.16 15.76
C LEU A 37 -6.16 0.95 17.24
N PRO A 38 -6.98 0.32 18.10
CA PRO A 38 -6.60 0.03 19.48
C PRO A 38 -5.31 -0.77 19.59
N ASN A 39 -5.09 -1.76 18.72
CA ASN A 39 -3.87 -2.55 18.72
C ASN A 39 -2.64 -1.69 18.38
N ILE A 40 -2.79 -0.75 17.44
CA ILE A 40 -1.75 0.24 17.12
C ILE A 40 -1.48 1.12 18.33
N ILE A 41 -2.51 1.73 18.92
CA ILE A 41 -2.37 2.65 20.06
C ILE A 41 -1.68 1.90 21.21
N TYR A 42 -2.10 0.67 21.49
CA TYR A 42 -1.48 -0.18 22.50
C TYR A 42 0.00 -0.45 22.21
N ASN A 43 0.34 -0.83 20.98
CA ASN A 43 1.71 -1.12 20.58
C ASN A 43 2.60 0.13 20.56
N PHE A 44 2.05 1.29 20.19
CA PHE A 44 2.78 2.54 20.02
C PHE A 44 3.05 3.23 21.37
N PHE A 45 2.05 3.28 22.25
CA PHE A 45 2.12 4.03 23.50
C PHE A 45 2.50 3.16 24.70
N PHE A 46 1.97 1.95 24.83
CA PHE A 46 2.03 1.19 26.09
C PHE A 46 3.09 0.10 26.10
N ARG A 47 3.21 -0.69 25.02
CA ARG A 47 4.05 -1.89 25.08
C ARG A 47 5.55 -1.58 25.02
N LYS A 48 6.00 -0.73 24.08
CA LYS A 48 7.38 -0.18 23.99
C LYS A 48 7.35 1.12 23.16
N PRO A 49 7.59 2.33 23.72
CA PRO A 49 7.56 3.61 22.98
C PRO A 49 8.63 3.77 21.86
N ARG A 50 9.39 2.71 21.58
CA ARG A 50 10.36 2.62 20.48
C ARG A 50 9.88 1.69 19.35
N ALA A 51 8.69 1.09 19.42
CA ALA A 51 8.20 0.16 18.40
C ALA A 51 7.83 0.86 17.07
N GLY A 52 7.58 2.16 17.09
CA GLY A 52 7.21 2.93 15.90
C GLY A 52 8.25 2.80 14.78
N ASN A 53 7.81 2.30 13.62
CA ASN A 53 8.54 2.35 12.37
C ASN A 53 7.73 3.21 11.37
N LEU A 54 8.43 3.95 10.50
CA LEU A 54 7.85 4.69 9.38
C LEU A 54 6.84 3.86 8.57
N ILE A 55 7.13 2.56 8.35
CA ILE A 55 6.25 1.62 7.63
C ILE A 55 4.92 1.40 8.37
N GLN A 56 4.95 1.30 9.70
CA GLN A 56 3.73 1.17 10.47
C GLN A 56 2.95 2.49 10.45
N THR A 57 3.62 3.64 10.54
CA THR A 57 2.95 4.95 10.44
C THR A 57 2.22 5.13 9.11
N SER A 58 2.81 4.75 7.96
CA SER A 58 2.10 4.79 6.67
C SER A 58 0.88 3.88 6.66
N THR A 59 1.00 2.67 7.21
CA THR A 59 -0.13 1.72 7.29
C THR A 59 -1.24 2.24 8.20
N VAL A 60 -0.91 2.94 9.30
CA VAL A 60 -1.90 3.59 10.19
C VAL A 60 -2.63 4.71 9.47
N LEU A 61 -1.91 5.59 8.79
CA LEU A 61 -2.50 6.68 8.00
C LEU A 61 -3.43 6.11 6.92
N PHE A 62 -3.02 5.03 6.27
CA PHE A 62 -3.85 4.32 5.31
C PHE A 62 -5.12 3.73 5.94
N ALA A 63 -5.03 3.09 7.11
CA ALA A 63 -6.20 2.57 7.81
C ALA A 63 -7.19 3.69 8.20
N VAL A 64 -6.69 4.83 8.70
CA VAL A 64 -7.52 6.01 9.04
C VAL A 64 -8.19 6.58 7.80
N GLU A 65 -7.45 6.70 6.70
CA GLU A 65 -7.99 7.11 5.40
C GLU A 65 -9.14 6.16 4.97
N ARG A 66 -8.94 4.84 5.08
CA ARG A 66 -9.96 3.85 4.73
C ARG A 66 -11.21 3.92 5.61
N ILE A 67 -11.09 4.29 6.89
CA ILE A 67 -12.25 4.56 7.75
C ILE A 67 -13.04 5.76 7.22
N ALA A 68 -12.37 6.88 6.93
CA ALA A 68 -13.01 8.07 6.38
C ALA A 68 -13.69 7.79 5.03
N TRP A 69 -13.01 7.04 4.16
CA TRP A 69 -13.54 6.59 2.88
C TRP A 69 -14.81 5.75 3.04
N CYS A 70 -14.80 4.76 3.95
CA CYS A 70 -15.97 3.91 4.22
C CYS A 70 -17.14 4.71 4.79
N ILE A 71 -16.89 5.67 5.69
CA ILE A 71 -17.92 6.56 6.24
C ILE A 71 -18.52 7.42 5.14
N ILE A 72 -17.70 8.04 4.28
CA ILE A 72 -18.19 8.84 3.14
C ILE A 72 -19.05 7.97 2.23
N ARG A 73 -18.61 6.74 1.93
CA ARG A 73 -19.36 5.80 1.10
C ARG A 73 -20.71 5.42 1.72
N ALA A 74 -20.75 5.16 3.04
CA ALA A 74 -21.99 4.89 3.77
C ALA A 74 -22.93 6.11 3.78
N VAL A 75 -22.40 7.31 3.96
CA VAL A 75 -23.20 8.54 3.89
C VAL A 75 -23.81 8.73 2.51
N GLN A 76 -23.04 8.52 1.43
CA GLN A 76 -23.55 8.58 0.05
C GLN A 76 -24.59 7.48 -0.26
N ALA A 77 -24.45 6.30 0.36
CA ALA A 77 -25.43 5.23 0.26
C ALA A 77 -26.78 5.65 0.88
N GLY A 78 -26.76 6.25 2.08
CA GLY A 78 -27.97 6.70 2.80
C GLY A 78 -28.59 8.01 2.32
N HIS A 79 -27.82 8.86 1.63
CA HIS A 79 -28.23 10.20 1.20
C HIS A 79 -28.02 10.38 -0.31
N PRO A 80 -29.04 10.10 -1.15
CA PRO A 80 -28.94 10.18 -2.61
C PRO A 80 -28.43 11.53 -3.14
N GLU A 81 -28.78 12.62 -2.48
CA GLU A 81 -28.36 13.98 -2.82
C GLU A 81 -26.84 14.19 -2.71
N LYS A 82 -26.15 13.40 -1.88
CA LYS A 82 -24.69 13.48 -1.71
C LYS A 82 -23.92 12.65 -2.73
N ARG A 83 -24.58 11.78 -3.51
CA ARG A 83 -23.96 10.94 -4.56
C ARG A 83 -23.44 11.77 -5.73
N THR A 84 -24.07 12.90 -6.01
CA THR A 84 -23.73 13.80 -7.12
C THR A 84 -22.62 14.81 -6.76
N SER A 85 -22.17 14.82 -5.49
CA SER A 85 -21.11 15.70 -5.03
C SER A 85 -19.79 15.40 -5.75
N ARG A 86 -19.32 16.37 -6.55
CA ARG A 86 -18.06 16.26 -7.31
C ARG A 86 -16.86 16.08 -6.40
N ALA A 87 -16.85 16.74 -5.24
CA ALA A 87 -15.74 16.69 -4.30
C ALA A 87 -15.62 15.30 -3.66
N LEU A 88 -16.75 14.74 -3.19
CA LEU A 88 -16.77 13.40 -2.59
C LEU A 88 -16.38 12.33 -3.62
N MET A 89 -16.92 12.41 -4.85
CA MET A 89 -16.56 11.46 -5.91
C MET A 89 -15.07 11.51 -6.24
N LYS A 90 -14.48 12.72 -6.37
CA LYS A 90 -13.03 12.88 -6.60
C LYS A 90 -12.22 12.26 -5.47
N TYR A 91 -12.59 12.53 -4.22
CA TYR A 91 -11.90 11.97 -3.06
C TYR A 91 -11.97 10.44 -3.04
N VAL A 92 -13.17 9.87 -3.17
CA VAL A 92 -13.41 8.41 -3.16
C VAL A 92 -12.66 7.70 -4.28
N GLN A 93 -12.64 8.26 -5.49
CA GLN A 93 -11.95 7.65 -6.64
C GLN A 93 -10.43 7.81 -6.57
N ALA A 94 -9.92 8.94 -6.07
CA ALA A 94 -8.48 9.13 -5.90
C ALA A 94 -7.92 8.16 -4.85
N THR A 95 -8.56 8.08 -3.69
CA THR A 95 -8.11 7.27 -2.56
C THR A 95 -8.24 5.76 -2.81
N VAL A 96 -9.34 5.29 -3.40
CA VAL A 96 -9.48 3.88 -3.80
C VAL A 96 -8.41 3.52 -4.85
N GLY A 97 -8.08 4.46 -5.73
CA GLY A 97 -7.04 4.29 -6.73
C GLY A 97 -5.60 4.32 -6.20
N LEU A 98 -5.35 4.87 -5.01
CA LEU A 98 -4.01 5.01 -4.45
C LEU A 98 -3.71 4.01 -3.33
N GLY A 99 -4.72 3.42 -2.71
CA GLY A 99 -4.53 2.65 -1.47
C GLY A 99 -3.59 1.46 -1.57
N PHE A 100 -3.86 0.53 -2.50
CA PHE A 100 -2.98 -0.61 -2.74
C PHE A 100 -1.54 -0.24 -3.12
N ILE A 101 -1.31 0.97 -3.66
CA ILE A 101 0.03 1.45 -3.99
C ILE A 101 0.83 1.71 -2.72
N GLY A 102 0.20 2.26 -1.67
CA GLY A 102 0.81 2.46 -0.36
C GLY A 102 1.27 1.14 0.27
N ILE A 103 0.39 0.13 0.29
CA ILE A 103 0.70 -1.21 0.80
C ILE A 103 1.86 -1.84 0.02
N SER A 104 1.86 -1.69 -1.31
CA SER A 104 2.90 -2.24 -2.18
C SER A 104 4.25 -1.55 -1.96
N SER A 105 4.26 -0.22 -1.75
CA SER A 105 5.46 0.54 -1.37
C SER A 105 6.03 0.04 -0.04
N ASP A 106 5.18 -0.26 0.93
CA ASP A 106 5.61 -0.80 2.23
C ASP A 106 6.24 -2.18 2.10
N ALA A 107 5.73 -3.05 1.20
CA ALA A 107 6.36 -4.33 0.89
C ALA A 107 7.80 -4.18 0.36
N ILE A 108 8.08 -3.17 -0.47
CA ILE A 108 9.45 -2.89 -0.96
C ILE A 108 10.37 -2.43 0.18
N LYS A 109 9.87 -1.57 1.08
CA LYS A 109 10.65 -1.11 2.23
C LYS A 109 11.06 -2.28 3.12
N LEU A 110 10.16 -3.26 3.29
CA LEU A 110 10.45 -4.50 4.02
C LEU A 110 11.41 -5.40 3.24
N LEU A 111 11.20 -5.58 1.93
CA LEU A 111 12.11 -6.34 1.07
C LEU A 111 13.54 -5.80 1.14
N ARG A 112 13.73 -4.48 1.11
CA ARG A 112 15.03 -3.84 1.30
C ARG A 112 15.69 -4.28 2.60
N CYS A 113 14.95 -4.25 3.71
CA CYS A 113 15.49 -4.64 5.01
C CYS A 113 15.92 -6.11 5.01
N VAL A 114 15.08 -7.00 4.48
CA VAL A 114 15.39 -8.43 4.39
C VAL A 114 16.63 -8.68 3.52
N LEU A 115 16.74 -8.03 2.37
CA LEU A 115 17.91 -8.15 1.48
C LEU A 115 19.18 -7.60 2.13
N VAL A 116 19.11 -6.45 2.80
CA VAL A 116 20.27 -5.84 3.45
C VAL A 116 20.77 -6.68 4.64
N HIS A 117 19.89 -7.32 5.39
CA HIS A 117 20.30 -8.20 6.49
C HIS A 117 21.18 -9.36 6.03
N THR A 118 20.99 -9.87 4.81
CA THR A 118 21.87 -10.91 4.22
C THR A 118 23.32 -10.46 4.00
N THR A 119 23.60 -9.16 4.14
CA THR A 119 24.93 -8.58 3.92
C THR A 119 25.64 -8.18 5.21
N LEU A 120 24.97 -8.33 6.37
CA LEU A 120 25.42 -7.79 7.65
C LEU A 120 25.78 -8.94 8.61
N PRO A 121 27.02 -8.98 9.15
CA PRO A 121 27.43 -10.02 10.09
C PRO A 121 26.57 -10.07 11.37
N GLU A 122 26.10 -8.91 11.84
CA GLU A 122 25.20 -8.75 12.99
C GLU A 122 23.86 -9.51 12.84
N TYR A 123 23.53 -9.92 11.61
CA TYR A 123 22.31 -10.65 11.28
C TYR A 123 22.59 -12.08 10.78
N GLY A 124 23.81 -12.58 10.99
CA GLY A 124 24.21 -13.95 10.63
C GLY A 124 24.86 -14.10 9.26
N ALA A 125 25.20 -12.99 8.58
CA ALA A 125 25.97 -13.07 7.33
C ALA A 125 27.41 -13.54 7.60
N SER A 126 27.95 -14.39 6.72
CA SER A 126 29.31 -14.93 6.89
C SER A 126 30.42 -13.88 6.79
N LYS A 127 30.18 -12.82 6.01
CA LYS A 127 31.12 -11.71 5.79
C LYS A 127 30.36 -10.42 5.53
N ASP A 128 30.94 -9.28 5.93
CA ASP A 128 30.41 -7.95 5.60
C ASP A 128 30.48 -7.70 4.09
N ARG A 129 29.33 -7.63 3.41
CA ARG A 129 29.24 -7.44 1.93
C ARG A 129 28.75 -6.04 1.57
N ARG A 130 29.62 -5.04 1.75
CA ARG A 130 29.31 -3.60 1.55
C ARG A 130 28.80 -3.27 0.15
N THR A 131 29.44 -3.79 -0.90
CA THR A 131 29.04 -3.52 -2.29
C THR A 131 27.64 -4.04 -2.61
N ALA A 132 27.33 -5.27 -2.19
CA ALA A 132 26.00 -5.87 -2.37
C ALA A 132 24.93 -5.08 -1.62
N ARG A 133 25.21 -4.67 -0.37
CA ARG A 133 24.31 -3.85 0.44
C ARG A 133 23.95 -2.54 -0.26
N ARG A 134 24.95 -1.86 -0.80
CA ARG A 134 24.77 -0.60 -1.54
C ARG A 134 23.89 -0.83 -2.76
N CYS A 135 24.13 -1.90 -3.51
CA CYS A 135 23.30 -2.29 -4.65
C CYS A 135 21.84 -2.54 -4.24
N TYR A 136 21.58 -3.34 -3.19
CA TYR A 136 20.23 -3.62 -2.70
C TYR A 136 19.49 -2.36 -2.26
N ARG A 137 20.18 -1.43 -1.57
CA ARG A 137 19.61 -0.15 -1.15
C ARG A 137 19.25 0.73 -2.35
N TYR A 138 20.15 0.88 -3.33
CA TYR A 138 19.85 1.67 -4.53
C TYR A 138 18.74 1.05 -5.36
N PHE A 139 18.76 -0.27 -5.57
CA PHE A 139 17.71 -0.98 -6.28
C PHE A 139 16.36 -0.72 -5.61
N CYS A 140 16.23 -0.98 -4.31
CA CYS A 140 14.95 -0.80 -3.61
C CYS A 140 14.52 0.67 -3.56
N TYR A 141 15.47 1.61 -3.44
CA TYR A 141 15.16 3.04 -3.42
C TYR A 141 14.65 3.54 -4.77
N ILE A 142 15.33 3.19 -5.88
CA ILE A 142 14.87 3.51 -7.23
C ILE A 142 13.52 2.86 -7.50
N PHE A 143 13.34 1.61 -7.05
CA PHE A 143 12.11 0.87 -7.22
C PHE A 143 10.94 1.47 -6.41
N GLU A 144 11.20 1.92 -5.18
CA GLU A 144 10.25 2.68 -4.35
C GLU A 144 9.86 4.01 -5.02
N LEU A 145 10.83 4.76 -5.56
CA LEU A 145 10.57 5.99 -6.31
C LEU A 145 9.75 5.74 -7.58
N ALA A 146 10.03 4.67 -8.31
CA ALA A 146 9.24 4.28 -9.48
C ALA A 146 7.79 3.96 -9.10
N PHE A 147 7.59 3.27 -7.97
CA PHE A 147 6.27 3.03 -7.40
C PHE A 147 5.54 4.33 -7.04
N LEU A 148 6.23 5.26 -6.38
CA LEU A 148 5.65 6.57 -6.07
C LEU A 148 5.32 7.36 -7.34
N ALA A 149 6.18 7.33 -8.36
CA ALA A 149 5.92 7.98 -9.65
C ALA A 149 4.68 7.41 -10.34
N SER A 150 4.38 6.10 -10.17
CA SER A 150 3.18 5.47 -10.72
C SER A 150 1.85 5.99 -10.14
N THR A 151 1.90 6.68 -8.98
CA THR A 151 0.72 7.33 -8.38
C THR A 151 0.30 8.59 -9.14
N VAL A 152 1.24 9.25 -9.83
CA VAL A 152 1.00 10.54 -10.49
C VAL A 152 -0.05 10.43 -11.60
N PRO A 153 0.04 9.49 -12.56
CA PRO A 153 -1.01 9.33 -13.58
C PRO A 153 -2.39 9.04 -12.99
N GLY A 154 -2.45 8.17 -11.97
CA GLY A 154 -3.71 7.81 -11.29
C GLY A 154 -4.35 9.00 -10.58
N THR A 155 -3.53 9.85 -9.96
CA THR A 155 -3.97 11.06 -9.25
C THR A 155 -4.49 12.10 -10.25
N VAL A 156 -3.71 12.41 -11.29
CA VAL A 156 -4.09 13.37 -12.35
C VAL A 156 -5.40 12.94 -13.02
N ALA A 157 -5.53 11.64 -13.33
CA ALA A 157 -6.77 11.09 -13.86
C ALA A 157 -7.95 11.25 -12.89
N SER A 158 -7.77 10.89 -11.62
CA SER A 158 -8.84 11.01 -10.62
C SER A 158 -9.35 12.45 -10.46
N TYR A 159 -8.47 13.45 -10.49
CA TYR A 159 -8.86 14.87 -10.47
C TYR A 159 -9.55 15.31 -11.77
N GLY A 160 -9.11 14.80 -12.92
CA GLY A 160 -9.68 15.05 -14.24
C GLY A 160 -11.00 14.31 -14.53
N TYR A 161 -11.38 13.34 -13.69
CA TYR A 161 -12.55 12.49 -13.94
C TYR A 161 -13.86 13.28 -14.13
N SER A 162 -14.08 14.33 -13.33
CA SER A 162 -15.32 15.11 -13.45
C SER A 162 -15.44 15.88 -14.77
N SER A 163 -14.33 16.34 -15.35
CA SER A 163 -14.34 17.07 -16.63
C SER A 163 -14.32 16.10 -17.82
N ALA A 164 -13.73 14.92 -17.66
CA ALA A 164 -13.74 13.84 -18.66
C ALA A 164 -15.16 13.39 -19.05
N ARG A 165 -16.17 13.56 -18.19
CA ARG A 165 -17.56 13.18 -18.47
C ARG A 165 -18.20 13.95 -19.63
N PHE A 166 -17.69 15.13 -19.97
CA PHE A 166 -18.28 16.02 -20.97
C PHE A 166 -17.47 16.12 -22.25
N ASP A 167 -16.34 15.40 -22.34
CA ASP A 167 -15.37 15.54 -23.41
C ASP A 167 -14.69 14.19 -23.66
N GLN A 168 -14.97 13.60 -24.83
CA GLN A 168 -14.49 12.26 -25.18
C GLN A 168 -12.95 12.18 -25.24
N VAL A 169 -12.29 13.25 -25.70
CA VAL A 169 -10.81 13.28 -25.78
C VAL A 169 -10.22 13.27 -24.37
N LYS A 170 -10.82 14.01 -23.44
CA LYS A 170 -10.41 13.97 -22.02
C LYS A 170 -10.74 12.62 -21.38
N ALA A 171 -11.87 11.99 -21.73
CA ALA A 171 -12.23 10.65 -21.25
C ALA A 171 -11.22 9.59 -21.67
N ASP A 172 -10.81 9.56 -22.93
CA ASP A 172 -9.84 8.59 -23.43
C ASP A 172 -8.45 8.83 -22.82
N LYS A 173 -8.02 10.09 -22.68
CA LYS A 173 -6.77 10.43 -21.96
C LYS A 173 -6.83 9.98 -20.50
N ASN A 174 -7.96 10.21 -19.83
CA ASN A 174 -8.18 9.82 -18.45
C ASN A 174 -8.08 8.30 -18.26
N LEU A 175 -8.76 7.53 -19.11
CA LEU A 175 -8.70 6.07 -19.10
C LEU A 175 -7.26 5.56 -19.32
N ARG A 176 -6.53 6.14 -20.28
CA ARG A 176 -5.13 5.75 -20.53
C ARG A 176 -4.26 5.96 -19.29
N LEU A 177 -4.40 7.09 -18.60
CA LEU A 177 -3.65 7.37 -17.37
C LEU A 177 -3.98 6.38 -16.24
N LEU A 178 -5.27 6.04 -16.07
CA LEU A 178 -5.70 5.05 -15.08
C LEU A 178 -5.15 3.64 -15.39
N ASN A 179 -5.20 3.23 -16.66
CA ASN A 179 -4.65 1.96 -17.11
C ASN A 179 -3.13 1.89 -16.92
N VAL A 180 -2.40 2.94 -17.33
CA VAL A 180 -0.94 3.00 -17.15
C VAL A 180 -0.58 2.91 -15.66
N SER A 181 -1.28 3.65 -14.79
CA SER A 181 -1.03 3.60 -13.34
C SER A 181 -1.26 2.18 -12.78
N ALA A 182 -2.41 1.58 -13.07
CA ALA A 182 -2.74 0.25 -12.55
C ALA A 182 -1.83 -0.87 -13.12
N SER A 183 -1.50 -0.82 -14.41
CA SER A 183 -0.60 -1.79 -15.06
C SER A 183 0.83 -1.69 -14.55
N VAL A 184 1.36 -0.48 -14.35
CA VAL A 184 2.71 -0.28 -13.82
C VAL A 184 2.81 -0.83 -12.40
N VAL A 185 1.81 -0.55 -11.56
CA VAL A 185 1.79 -1.09 -10.19
C VAL A 185 1.71 -2.62 -10.20
N LEU A 186 0.85 -3.21 -11.03
CA LEU A 186 0.75 -4.66 -11.16
C LEU A 186 2.08 -5.28 -11.61
N ALA A 187 2.73 -4.69 -12.63
CA ALA A 187 4.03 -5.15 -13.09
C ALA A 187 5.08 -5.10 -11.97
N PHE A 188 5.11 -4.02 -11.18
CA PHE A 188 6.04 -3.92 -10.07
C PHE A 188 5.68 -4.83 -8.89
N GLN A 189 4.41 -5.13 -8.64
CA GLN A 189 4.02 -6.17 -7.67
C GLN A 189 4.52 -7.55 -8.11
N VAL A 190 4.39 -7.89 -9.40
CA VAL A 190 4.95 -9.14 -9.96
C VAL A 190 6.46 -9.18 -9.76
N VAL A 191 7.18 -8.10 -10.05
CA VAL A 191 8.62 -8.01 -9.80
C VAL A 191 8.95 -8.19 -8.31
N THR A 192 8.19 -7.55 -7.41
CA THR A 192 8.37 -7.69 -5.95
C THR A 192 8.17 -9.13 -5.49
N LEU A 193 7.15 -9.80 -6.01
CA LEU A 193 6.86 -11.21 -5.75
C LEU A 193 8.01 -12.10 -6.22
N LEU A 194 8.44 -11.93 -7.48
CA LEU A 194 9.52 -12.71 -8.07
C LEU A 194 10.84 -12.50 -7.32
N VAL A 195 11.21 -11.25 -7.01
CA VAL A 195 12.43 -10.95 -6.25
C VAL A 195 12.36 -11.57 -4.86
N SER A 196 11.21 -11.51 -4.17
CA SER A 196 11.02 -12.12 -2.85
C SER A 196 11.20 -13.64 -2.90
N LEU A 197 10.62 -14.31 -3.90
CA LEU A 197 10.76 -15.76 -4.08
C LEU A 197 12.19 -16.15 -4.49
N LEU A 198 12.78 -15.45 -5.47
CA LEU A 198 14.16 -15.69 -5.90
C LEU A 198 15.14 -15.48 -4.76
N ALA A 199 14.94 -14.44 -3.93
CA ALA A 199 15.74 -14.22 -2.73
C ALA A 199 15.63 -15.42 -1.77
N ALA A 200 14.41 -15.90 -1.49
CA ALA A 200 14.19 -17.06 -0.63
C ALA A 200 14.91 -18.34 -1.09
N PHE A 201 14.97 -18.57 -2.40
CA PHE A 201 15.57 -19.79 -2.97
C PHE A 201 17.08 -19.67 -3.25
N LYS A 202 17.57 -18.50 -3.67
CA LYS A 202 18.96 -18.33 -4.12
C LYS A 202 19.91 -17.81 -3.04
N LEU A 203 19.42 -17.05 -2.05
CA LEU A 203 20.28 -16.50 -1.00
C LEU A 203 20.32 -17.47 0.19
N LYS A 204 21.50 -18.03 0.46
CA LYS A 204 21.69 -19.01 1.55
C LYS A 204 21.53 -18.40 2.94
N GLU A 205 21.89 -17.12 3.09
CA GLU A 205 21.96 -16.40 4.37
C GLU A 205 20.66 -15.59 4.66
N ILE A 206 19.57 -15.85 3.93
CA ILE A 206 18.30 -15.13 4.11
C ILE A 206 17.34 -15.90 5.01
N ASP A 207 16.58 -15.15 5.82
CA ASP A 207 15.42 -15.72 6.53
C ASP A 207 14.28 -15.96 5.53
N ARG A 208 14.20 -17.19 5.05
CA ARG A 208 13.21 -17.62 4.05
C ARG A 208 11.78 -17.34 4.50
N LYS A 209 11.48 -17.41 5.80
CA LYS A 209 10.12 -17.17 6.31
C LYS A 209 9.67 -15.75 6.00
N ARG A 210 10.54 -14.76 6.21
CA ARG A 210 10.25 -13.34 5.91
C ARG A 210 10.04 -13.10 4.42
N CYS A 211 10.82 -13.77 3.57
CA CYS A 211 10.62 -13.67 2.12
C CYS A 211 9.28 -14.28 1.68
N PHE A 212 8.90 -15.44 2.21
CA PHE A 212 7.59 -16.04 1.92
C PHE A 212 6.44 -15.19 2.45
N GLU A 213 6.58 -14.57 3.62
CA GLU A 213 5.60 -13.62 4.16
C GLU A 213 5.44 -12.40 3.25
N LEU A 214 6.55 -11.83 2.75
CA LEU A 214 6.49 -10.71 1.80
C LEU A 214 5.86 -11.11 0.46
N ALA A 215 6.21 -12.30 -0.05
CA ALA A 215 5.57 -12.87 -1.22
C ALA A 215 4.07 -13.06 -1.00
N ALA A 216 3.66 -13.58 0.15
CA ALA A 216 2.26 -13.79 0.51
C ALA A 216 1.50 -12.46 0.63
N LEU A 217 2.07 -11.44 1.28
CA LEU A 217 1.47 -10.10 1.36
C LEU A 217 1.33 -9.44 -0.01
N THR A 218 2.34 -9.59 -0.86
CA THR A 218 2.30 -9.06 -2.24
C THR A 218 1.23 -9.78 -3.07
N LEU A 219 1.21 -11.12 -3.01
CA LEU A 219 0.21 -11.93 -3.69
C LEU A 219 -1.21 -11.64 -3.21
N LEU A 220 -1.38 -11.40 -1.91
CA LEU A 220 -2.66 -11.05 -1.32
C LEU A 220 -3.20 -9.72 -1.85
N VAL A 221 -2.35 -8.70 -2.09
CA VAL A 221 -2.81 -7.39 -2.61
C VAL A 221 -2.91 -7.34 -4.15
N MET A 222 -2.31 -8.28 -4.88
CA MET A 222 -2.35 -8.33 -6.35
C MET A 222 -3.76 -8.38 -7.00
N PRO A 223 -4.79 -9.01 -6.42
CA PRO A 223 -6.14 -8.99 -6.98
C PRO A 223 -6.70 -7.57 -7.16
N VAL A 224 -6.25 -6.61 -6.35
CA VAL A 224 -6.74 -5.22 -6.34
C VAL A 224 -6.47 -4.50 -7.68
N PRO A 225 -5.21 -4.37 -8.17
CA PRO A 225 -4.95 -3.78 -9.48
C PRO A 225 -5.50 -4.61 -10.64
N ILE A 226 -5.55 -5.95 -10.53
CA ILE A 226 -6.15 -6.81 -11.56
C ILE A 226 -7.63 -6.46 -11.72
N TYR A 227 -8.39 -6.47 -10.61
CA TYR A 227 -9.79 -6.06 -10.60
C TYR A 227 -9.98 -4.65 -11.17
N ARG A 228 -9.10 -3.72 -10.79
CA ARG A 228 -9.15 -2.34 -11.31
C ARG A 228 -8.97 -2.30 -12.82
N LEU A 229 -8.00 -3.02 -13.38
CA LEU A 229 -7.79 -3.10 -14.83
C LEU A 229 -9.03 -3.67 -15.55
N CYS A 230 -9.67 -4.69 -14.98
CA CYS A 230 -10.92 -5.24 -15.52
C CYS A 230 -12.06 -4.21 -15.51
N VAL A 231 -12.25 -3.49 -14.39
CA VAL A 231 -13.33 -2.49 -14.26
C VAL A 231 -13.08 -1.28 -15.15
N LEU A 232 -11.83 -0.84 -15.32
CA LEU A 232 -11.50 0.30 -16.17
C LEU A 232 -11.88 0.10 -17.64
N GLN A 233 -11.92 -1.15 -18.11
CA GLN A 233 -12.37 -1.49 -19.45
C GLN A 233 -13.89 -1.33 -19.64
N MET A 234 -14.67 -1.33 -18.56
CA MET A 234 -16.11 -1.09 -18.60
C MET A 234 -16.39 0.41 -18.75
N ARG A 235 -16.80 0.83 -19.95
CA ARG A 235 -17.17 2.22 -20.25
C ARG A 235 -18.67 2.44 -20.06
N THR A 236 -19.06 3.65 -19.64
CA THR A 236 -20.46 4.06 -19.51
C THR A 236 -20.67 5.52 -19.93
N ILE A 237 -21.83 5.81 -20.51
CA ILE A 237 -22.32 7.19 -20.67
C ILE A 237 -22.95 7.68 -19.37
N ASN A 238 -23.61 6.81 -18.59
CA ASN A 238 -24.23 7.22 -17.34
C ASN A 238 -23.40 6.71 -16.16
N VAL A 239 -22.64 7.63 -15.54
CA VAL A 239 -21.84 7.30 -14.35
C VAL A 239 -22.72 7.06 -13.13
N PHE A 240 -23.94 7.60 -13.12
CA PHE A 240 -24.87 7.47 -11.99
C PHE A 240 -25.72 6.21 -12.00
N GLU A 241 -25.60 5.41 -13.05
CA GLU A 241 -26.23 4.10 -13.10
C GLU A 241 -25.57 3.16 -12.07
N PRO A 242 -26.35 2.55 -11.17
CA PRO A 242 -25.81 1.65 -10.17
C PRO A 242 -25.24 0.38 -10.79
N LEU A 243 -24.20 -0.17 -10.15
CA LEU A 243 -23.70 -1.50 -10.49
C LEU A 243 -24.69 -2.57 -10.00
N SER A 244 -24.70 -3.73 -10.67
CA SER A 244 -25.42 -4.90 -10.17
C SER A 244 -24.95 -5.26 -8.75
N SER A 245 -25.82 -5.89 -7.95
CA SER A 245 -25.45 -6.34 -6.59
C SER A 245 -24.26 -7.29 -6.59
N SER A 246 -24.15 -8.16 -7.60
CA SER A 246 -23.00 -9.04 -7.78
C SER A 246 -21.69 -8.29 -8.04
N ALA A 247 -21.68 -7.29 -8.93
CA ALA A 247 -20.48 -6.51 -9.21
C ALA A 247 -20.01 -5.71 -7.99
N ARG A 248 -20.94 -5.23 -7.15
CA ARG A 248 -20.63 -4.58 -5.88
C ARG A 248 -20.06 -5.54 -4.85
N ALA A 249 -20.64 -6.73 -4.72
CA ALA A 249 -20.08 -7.78 -3.85
C ALA A 249 -18.64 -8.12 -4.26
N VAL A 250 -18.38 -8.28 -5.57
CA VAL A 250 -17.03 -8.51 -6.11
C VAL A 250 -16.09 -7.35 -5.77
N PHE A 251 -16.55 -6.09 -5.85
CA PHE A 251 -15.74 -4.95 -5.42
C PHE A 251 -15.29 -5.09 -3.95
N TYR A 252 -16.20 -5.35 -3.02
CA TYR A 252 -15.81 -5.49 -1.60
C TYR A 252 -14.88 -6.68 -1.38
N ILE A 253 -15.15 -7.82 -2.00
CA ILE A 253 -14.40 -9.07 -1.81
C ILE A 253 -13.01 -9.01 -2.46
N VAL A 254 -12.90 -8.50 -3.68
CA VAL A 254 -11.64 -8.54 -4.45
C VAL A 254 -10.78 -7.30 -4.22
N HIS A 255 -11.41 -6.17 -3.87
CA HIS A 255 -10.70 -4.92 -3.62
C HIS A 255 -10.44 -4.69 -2.12
N LEU A 256 -11.50 -4.71 -1.30
CA LEU A 256 -11.42 -4.23 0.07
C LEU A 256 -10.93 -5.29 1.07
N VAL A 257 -11.35 -6.56 0.91
CA VAL A 257 -10.89 -7.66 1.78
C VAL A 257 -9.37 -7.85 1.72
N PRO A 258 -8.72 -7.91 0.55
CA PRO A 258 -7.29 -8.18 0.52
C PRO A 258 -6.47 -6.99 1.01
N GLU A 259 -6.92 -5.75 0.75
CA GLU A 259 -6.35 -4.55 1.39
C GLU A 259 -6.45 -4.64 2.92
N TRP A 260 -7.64 -4.95 3.44
CA TRP A 260 -7.88 -5.03 4.89
C TRP A 260 -7.05 -6.15 5.54
N LEU A 261 -6.93 -7.31 4.89
CA LEU A 261 -6.11 -8.42 5.40
C LEU A 261 -4.62 -8.04 5.44
N CYS A 262 -4.09 -7.41 4.38
CA CYS A 262 -2.72 -6.90 4.38
C CYS A 262 -2.47 -5.90 5.51
N VAL A 263 -3.38 -4.94 5.68
CA VAL A 263 -3.32 -3.94 6.75
C VAL A 263 -3.40 -4.60 8.12
N SER A 264 -4.28 -5.59 8.29
CA SER A 264 -4.42 -6.35 9.54
C SER A 264 -3.14 -7.11 9.90
N VAL A 265 -2.47 -7.72 8.92
CA VAL A 265 -1.19 -8.41 9.14
C VAL A 265 -0.08 -7.42 9.50
N LEU A 266 -0.01 -6.28 8.80
CA LEU A 266 1.01 -5.25 9.02
C LEU A 266 0.82 -4.51 10.36
N LEU A 267 -0.41 -4.24 10.77
CA LEU A 267 -0.71 -3.56 12.03
C LEU A 267 -0.81 -4.52 13.22
N GLY A 268 -1.30 -5.74 12.98
CA GLY A 268 -1.46 -6.78 14.00
C GLY A 268 -0.15 -7.40 14.44
N THR A 269 0.95 -7.18 13.70
CA THR A 269 2.25 -7.73 14.01
C THR A 269 3.26 -6.60 14.28
N ASN A 270 4.22 -6.86 15.15
CA ASN A 270 5.34 -5.94 15.36
C ASN A 270 6.28 -6.05 14.15
N VAL A 271 5.99 -5.32 13.07
CA VAL A 271 6.77 -5.28 11.82
C VAL A 271 8.23 -4.98 12.10
N ARG A 272 8.50 -4.15 13.11
CA ARG A 272 9.86 -3.84 13.55
C ARG A 272 10.61 -5.06 14.05
N ALA A 273 10.01 -5.82 14.95
CA ALA A 273 10.61 -7.05 15.45
C ALA A 273 10.66 -8.15 14.38
N ARG A 274 9.55 -8.32 13.64
CA ARG A 274 9.37 -9.38 12.64
C ARG A 274 10.34 -9.28 11.48
N PHE A 275 10.53 -8.07 10.94
CA PHE A 275 11.44 -7.80 9.83
C PHE A 275 12.77 -7.20 10.26
N GLN A 276 13.01 -7.07 11.57
CA GLN A 276 14.20 -6.43 12.16
C GLN A 276 14.49 -5.04 11.60
N THR A 277 13.44 -4.27 11.32
CA THR A 277 13.58 -2.95 10.70
C THR A 277 14.04 -1.90 11.72
N GLY A 278 14.78 -0.88 11.26
CA GLY A 278 15.08 0.31 12.06
C GLY A 278 13.84 1.17 12.33
N LYS A 279 13.94 2.17 13.22
CA LYS A 279 12.86 3.15 13.47
C LYS A 279 12.42 3.88 12.19
N TRP A 280 13.38 4.10 11.29
CA TRP A 280 13.14 4.73 10.00
C TRP A 280 13.08 3.70 8.86
N GLY A 281 13.19 2.40 9.14
CA GLY A 281 13.58 1.39 8.15
C GLY A 281 15.09 1.35 7.94
N ASP A 282 15.54 0.94 6.75
CA ASP A 282 16.95 0.91 6.34
C ASP A 282 17.25 1.96 5.25
N TYR A 283 17.10 3.25 5.60
CA TYR A 283 17.43 4.38 4.71
C TYR A 283 18.83 4.95 4.95
N GLU A 284 19.68 4.27 5.75
CA GLU A 284 21.04 4.74 6.00
C GLU A 284 21.91 4.57 4.74
N LEU A 285 21.89 5.55 3.84
CA LEU A 285 22.70 5.55 2.63
C LEU A 285 24.22 5.65 2.92
N ARG A 286 24.59 6.24 4.06
CA ARG A 286 26.00 6.44 4.47
C ARG A 286 26.42 5.36 5.47
N GLU A 287 27.37 4.52 5.07
CA GLU A 287 27.94 3.47 5.95
C GLU A 287 28.71 4.04 7.14
N SER A 288 29.24 5.27 7.04
CA SER A 288 30.01 5.91 8.11
C SER A 288 29.23 6.07 9.42
N LEU A 289 27.90 6.18 9.36
CA LEU A 289 27.06 6.23 10.56
C LEU A 289 26.95 4.87 11.25
N ARG A 290 26.89 3.78 10.49
CA ARG A 290 26.97 2.42 11.04
C ARG A 290 28.33 2.18 11.67
N ASP A 291 29.41 2.46 10.94
CA ASP A 291 30.77 2.21 11.42
C ASP A 291 31.05 2.97 12.72
N LYS A 292 30.57 4.23 12.84
CA LYS A 292 30.63 5.00 14.11
C LYS A 292 29.83 4.35 15.24
N ARG A 293 28.66 3.79 14.97
CA ARG A 293 27.84 3.10 15.98
C ARG A 293 28.49 1.81 16.45
N LEU A 294 29.11 1.06 15.54
CA LEU A 294 29.85 -0.15 15.86
C LEU A 294 31.12 0.16 16.67
N ALA A 295 31.89 1.18 16.27
CA ALA A 295 33.06 1.63 17.03
C ALA A 295 32.67 2.05 18.44
N LYS A 296 31.63 2.89 18.58
CA LYS A 296 31.11 3.30 19.89
C LYS A 296 30.59 2.12 20.71
N ALA A 297 29.99 1.12 20.09
CA ALA A 297 29.52 -0.06 20.81
C ALA A 297 30.67 -0.95 21.30
N ALA A 298 31.72 -1.11 20.47
CA ALA A 298 32.94 -1.80 20.85
C ALA A 298 33.63 -1.09 22.02
N GLU A 299 33.72 0.25 22.00
CA GLU A 299 34.22 1.05 23.13
C GLU A 299 33.41 0.83 24.42
N ASN A 300 32.10 0.65 24.30
CA ASN A 300 31.21 0.40 25.45
C ASN A 300 31.15 -1.07 25.87
N GLY A 301 31.95 -1.96 25.28
CA GLY A 301 31.93 -3.41 25.57
C GLY A 301 30.58 -4.07 25.23
N VAL A 302 29.77 -3.46 24.37
CA VAL A 302 28.47 -4.00 23.96
C VAL A 302 28.69 -4.98 22.82
N SER A 303 28.27 -6.24 22.99
CA SER A 303 28.37 -7.25 21.94
C SER A 303 27.67 -6.80 20.65
N LEU A 304 28.27 -7.09 19.49
CA LEU A 304 27.78 -6.66 18.17
C LEU A 304 26.31 -7.07 17.92
N ASP A 305 25.90 -8.22 18.43
CA ASP A 305 24.52 -8.73 18.35
C ASP A 305 23.51 -7.80 19.04
N LYS A 306 23.92 -7.06 20.08
CA LYS A 306 23.10 -6.07 20.78
C LYS A 306 23.04 -4.71 20.07
N VAL A 307 23.90 -4.46 19.09
CA VAL A 307 24.04 -3.18 18.38
C VAL A 307 23.19 -3.16 17.11
N GLY A 308 23.22 -4.26 16.36
CA GLY A 308 22.44 -4.43 15.13
C GLY A 308 21.00 -4.85 15.39
N GLY A 309 20.77 -5.75 16.34
CA GLY A 309 19.43 -6.25 16.64
C GLY A 309 18.50 -5.16 17.20
N PRO A 310 17.18 -5.20 16.91
CA PRO A 310 16.23 -4.40 17.66
C PRO A 310 16.43 -4.73 19.14
N LYS A 311 16.91 -3.76 19.95
CA LYS A 311 17.15 -3.93 21.39
C LYS A 311 16.00 -4.72 22.01
N THR A 312 16.22 -6.01 22.26
CA THR A 312 15.31 -6.86 23.00
C THR A 312 15.47 -6.48 24.47
N VAL A 313 14.74 -5.45 24.86
CA VAL A 313 14.41 -5.15 26.26
C VAL A 313 12.95 -5.48 26.41
#